data_AF-A0A5N9DRK4-F1
#
_entry.id   AF-A0A5N9DRK4-F1
#
_cell.length_a   1.000
_cell.length_b   1.000
_cell.length_c   1.000
_cell.angle_alpha   90.00
_cell.angle_beta   90.00
_cell.angle_gamma   90.00
#
_symmetry.space_group_name_H-M   'P 1'
#
loop_
_entity.id
_entity.type
_entity.pdbx_description
1 polymer ?
#
loop_
_entity_poly.entity_id
_entity_poly.type
_entity_poly.pdbx_seq_one_letter_code
_entity_poly.pdbx_strand_id
1 'polypeptide(L)' 'MRRKTKKMQSVEQRFKQPLEKMLPPLVTEIGLSATADRLGVSKATLGYWLLKLRIDVQRVALAPGESVEIRRAG' A
#
# COMPACT_ATOMS: atom_id res chain seq x y z
N MET A 1 5.88 3.03 -17.69
CA MET A 1 5.88 2.91 -16.21
C MET A 1 6.26 4.26 -15.60
N ARG A 2 5.45 4.87 -14.71
CA ARG A 2 5.79 6.20 -14.13
C ARG A 2 7.04 6.07 -13.26
N ARG A 3 8.09 6.87 -13.53
CA ARG A 3 9.37 6.83 -12.80
C ARG A 3 9.15 6.98 -11.28
N LYS A 4 9.67 6.03 -10.49
CA LYS A 4 9.66 6.06 -9.03
C LYS A 4 10.52 7.22 -8.51
N THR A 5 10.10 7.83 -7.41
CA THR A 5 10.87 8.93 -6.78
C THR A 5 12.09 8.36 -6.04
N LYS A 6 13.07 9.21 -5.72
CA LYS A 6 14.22 8.80 -4.89
C LYS A 6 13.79 8.21 -3.54
N LYS A 7 12.74 8.78 -2.92
CA LYS A 7 12.20 8.30 -1.65
C LYS A 7 11.54 6.92 -1.79
N MET A 8 10.82 6.68 -2.89
CA MET A 8 10.29 5.35 -3.20
C MET A 8 11.42 4.32 -3.34
N GLN A 9 12.46 4.64 -4.12
CA GLN A 9 13.61 3.76 -4.31
C GLN A 9 14.36 3.46 -3.00
N SER A 10 14.53 4.46 -2.14
CA SER A 10 15.14 4.29 -0.82
C SER A 10 14.33 3.35 0.08
N VAL A 11 13.01 3.44 0.06
CA VAL A 11 12.13 2.49 0.77
C VAL A 11 12.29 1.09 0.20
N GLU A 12 12.26 0.92 -1.12
CA GLU A 12 12.44 -0.40 -1.74
C GLU A 12 13.79 -1.05 -1.40
N GLN A 13 14.86 -0.26 -1.34
CA GLN A 13 16.18 -0.73 -0.92
C GLN A 13 16.19 -1.14 0.56
N ARG A 14 15.57 -0.35 1.44
CA ARG A 14 15.46 -0.65 2.88
C ARG A 14 14.70 -1.95 3.14
N PHE A 15 13.59 -2.17 2.44
CA PHE A 15 12.73 -3.34 2.62
C PHE A 15 13.03 -4.50 1.66
N LYS A 16 13.99 -4.32 0.74
CA LYS A 16 14.39 -5.28 -0.30
C LYS A 16 13.21 -5.83 -1.11
N GLN A 17 12.21 -4.99 -1.37
CA GLN A 17 10.98 -5.39 -2.07
C GLN A 17 10.39 -4.22 -2.86
N PRO A 18 9.82 -4.46 -4.06
CA PRO A 18 9.10 -3.42 -4.79
C PRO A 18 7.87 -2.94 -4.03
N LEU A 19 7.59 -1.62 -4.08
CA LEU A 19 6.42 -1.01 -3.44
C LEU A 19 5.12 -1.65 -3.89
N GLU A 20 4.97 -2.01 -5.17
CA GLU A 20 3.79 -2.65 -5.73
C GLU A 20 3.49 -4.01 -5.07
N LYS A 21 4.53 -4.69 -4.57
CA LYS A 21 4.38 -5.99 -3.91
C LYS A 21 4.15 -5.83 -2.40
N MET A 22 4.81 -4.87 -1.76
CA MET A 22 4.74 -4.71 -0.29
C MET A 22 3.60 -3.82 0.20
N LEU A 23 3.20 -2.80 -0.56
CA LEU A 23 2.20 -1.82 -0.10
C LEU A 23 0.80 -2.42 0.05
N PRO A 24 0.27 -3.22 -0.90
CA PRO A 24 -1.07 -3.78 -0.75
C PRO A 24 -1.26 -4.59 0.54
N PRO A 25 -0.44 -5.62 0.87
CA PRO A 25 -0.63 -6.38 2.10
C PRO A 25 -0.44 -5.52 3.35
N LEU A 26 0.54 -4.60 3.38
CA LEU A 26 0.73 -3.70 4.53
C LEU A 26 -0.50 -2.81 4.78
N VAL A 27 -1.04 -2.19 3.73
CA VAL A 27 -2.21 -1.32 3.88
C VAL A 27 -3.45 -2.13 4.27
N THR A 28 -3.59 -3.36 3.77
CA THR A 28 -4.67 -4.27 4.17
C THR A 28 -4.56 -4.69 5.63
N GLU A 29 -3.36 -5.06 6.10
CA GLU A 29 -3.15 -5.61 7.44
C GLU A 29 -3.16 -4.56 8.54
N ILE A 30 -2.48 -3.43 8.33
CA ILE A 30 -2.28 -2.41 9.37
C ILE A 30 -2.90 -1.04 9.03
N GLY A 31 -3.50 -0.90 7.86
CA GLY A 31 -4.14 0.33 7.44
C GLY A 31 -3.17 1.40 6.91
N LEU A 32 -3.74 2.43 6.27
CA LEU A 32 -2.97 3.45 5.56
C LEU A 32 -2.09 4.30 6.49
N SER A 33 -2.63 4.75 7.64
CA SER A 33 -1.87 5.61 8.57
C SER A 33 -0.67 4.87 9.16
N ALA A 34 -0.88 3.69 9.74
CA ALA A 34 0.21 2.92 10.36
C ALA A 34 1.25 2.46 9.32
N THR A 35 0.83 2.17 8.08
CA THR A 35 1.78 1.91 6.99
C THR A 35 2.65 3.13 6.72
N ALA A 36 2.08 4.35 6.69
CA ALA A 36 2.85 5.58 6.47
C ALA A 36 3.90 5.78 7.57
N ASP A 37 3.49 5.59 8.84
CA ASP A 37 4.39 5.68 10.00
C ASP A 37 5.52 4.63 9.92
N ARG A 38 5.19 3.37 9.61
CA ARG A 38 6.17 2.28 9.45
C ARG A 38 7.20 2.57 8.36
N LEU A 39 6.80 3.24 7.29
CA LEU A 39 7.68 3.62 6.18
C LEU A 39 8.42 4.94 6.42
N GLY A 40 8.09 5.69 7.48
CA GLY A 40 8.67 7.00 7.78
C GLY A 40 8.27 8.07 6.77
N VAL A 41 7.03 8.04 6.28
CA VAL A 41 6.49 9.02 5.33
C VAL A 41 5.15 9.57 5.81
N SER A 42 4.76 10.75 5.32
CA SER A 42 3.43 11.28 5.62
C SER A 42 2.34 10.42 4.96
N LYS A 43 1.14 10.40 5.57
CA LYS A 43 -0.03 9.74 4.98
C LYS A 43 -0.37 10.26 3.57
N ALA A 44 -0.20 11.57 3.33
CA ALA A 44 -0.38 12.17 2.01
C ALA A 44 0.64 11.66 0.98
N THR A 45 1.91 11.50 1.40
CA THR A 45 2.95 10.91 0.55
C THR A 45 2.62 9.46 0.20
N LEU A 46 2.18 8.65 1.16
CA LEU A 46 1.79 7.28 0.89
C LEU A 46 0.56 7.22 -0.03
N GLY A 47 -0.46 8.05 0.20
CA GLY A 47 -1.63 8.15 -0.68
C GLY A 47 -1.25 8.50 -2.12
N TYR A 48 -0.32 9.44 -2.31
CA TYR A 48 0.21 9.76 -3.64
C TYR A 48 0.93 8.57 -4.29
N TRP A 49 1.68 7.77 -3.53
CA TRP A 49 2.34 6.57 -4.06
C TRP A 49 1.35 5.52 -4.53
N LEU A 50 0.30 5.24 -3.76
CA LEU A 50 -0.75 4.30 -4.15
C LEU A 50 -1.41 4.72 -5.47
N LEU A 51 -1.79 6.00 -5.58
CA LEU A 51 -2.34 6.57 -6.82
C LEU A 51 -1.37 6.43 -8.01
N LYS A 52 -0.08 6.71 -7.78
CA LYS A 52 0.96 6.66 -8.81
C LYS A 52 1.25 5.24 -9.28
N LEU A 53 1.16 4.27 -8.38
CA LEU A 53 1.40 2.84 -8.63
C LEU A 53 0.14 2.09 -9.08
N ARG A 54 -1.00 2.78 -9.21
CA ARG A 54 -2.30 2.17 -9.55
C ARG A 54 -2.69 1.06 -8.56
N ILE A 55 -2.46 1.33 -7.28
CA ILE A 55 -2.91 0.46 -6.18
C ILE A 55 -4.21 1.07 -5.65
N ASP A 56 -5.32 0.38 -5.91
CA ASP A 56 -6.62 0.77 -5.41
C ASP A 56 -6.85 0.17 -4.02
N VAL A 57 -7.20 1.04 -3.07
CA VAL A 57 -7.51 0.65 -1.68
C VAL A 57 -9.00 0.83 -1.46
N GLN A 58 -9.69 -0.26 -1.16
CA GLN A 58 -11.11 -0.27 -0.85
C GLN A 58 -11.30 -0.52 0.65
N ARG A 59 -12.15 0.29 1.29
CA ARG A 59 -12.56 0.06 2.68
C ARG A 59 -13.93 -0.63 2.63
N VAL A 60 -14.00 -1.81 3.23
CA VAL A 60 -15.23 -2.60 3.32
C VAL A 60 -15.62 -2.67 4.79
N ALA A 61 -16.85 -2.28 5.10
CA ALA A 61 -17.45 -2.52 6.40
C ALA A 61 -18.11 -3.90 6.37
N LEU A 62 -17.85 -4.72 7.38
CA LEU A 62 -18.38 -6.08 7.49
C LEU A 62 -19.19 -6.17 8.77
N ALA A 63 -20.40 -6.72 8.66
CA ALA A 63 -21.20 -7.12 9.80
C ALA A 63 -20.58 -8.36 10.48
N PRO A 64 -20.97 -8.68 11.72
CA PRO A 64 -20.52 -9.90 12.37
C PRO A 64 -20.79 -11.15 11.52
N GLY A 65 -19.74 -11.92 11.24
CA GLY A 65 -19.81 -13.13 10.41
C GLY A 65 -19.56 -12.91 8.91
N GLU A 66 -19.45 -11.67 8.44
CA GLU A 66 -19.08 -11.38 7.04
C GLU A 66 -17.56 -11.42 6.84
N SER A 67 -17.14 -11.84 5.63
CA SER A 67 -15.72 -11.93 5.24
C SER A 67 -15.50 -11.35 3.84
N VAL A 68 -14.30 -10.82 3.58
CA VAL A 68 -13.86 -10.38 2.24
C VAL A 68 -12.83 -11.36 1.69
N GLU A 69 -13.07 -11.84 0.48
CA GLU A 69 -12.11 -12.65 -0.27
C GLU A 69 -11.49 -11.81 -1.40
N ILE A 70 -10.16 -11.85 -1.53
CA ILE A 70 -9.43 -11.13 -2.59
C ILE A 70 -9.06 -12.13 -3.68
N ARG A 71 -9.55 -11.91 -4.90
CA ARG A 71 -9.23 -12.72 -6.08
C ARG A 71 -8.42 -11.90 -7.08
N ARG A 72 -7.44 -12.52 -7.74
CA ARG A 72 -6.72 -11.92 -8.87
C ARG A 72 -7.44 -12.32 -10.15
N ALA A 73 -7.95 -11.34 -10.90
CA ALA A 73 -8.31 -11.57 -12.28
C ALA A 73 -7.01 -11.90 -13.04
N GLY A 74 -6.97 -13.07 -13.69
CA GLY A 74 -5.85 -13.50 -14.54
C GLY A 74 -5.75 -12.68 -15.81
#